data_AF-A0A5N7W0P0-F1
#
_entry.id   AF-A0A5N7W0P0-F1
#
_cell.length_a   1.000
_cell.length_b   1.000
_cell.length_c   1.000
_cell.angle_alpha   90.00
_cell.angle_beta   90.00
_cell.angle_gamma   90.00
#
_symmetry.space_group_name_H-M   'P 1'
#
loop_
_entity.id
_entity.type
_entity.pdbx_description
1 polymer ?
#
loop_
_entity_poly.entity_id
_entity_poly.type
_entity_poly.pdbx_seq_one_letter_code
_entity_poly.pdbx_strand_id
1 'polypeptide(L)'
;MSASKIAIGCMHLLAKLPLPLLRGLGKVVGRVLFVVAGQRRRIALRNFELCFPDVPEVQRKAWAKESFEVFCQTFLDRSWLWFGSEELVRSRVKLVGATHELKGDTPTIVFAPHFYSMDAGGLALPLNTEREFTSIFATNPDPDLDRWFMNGRQRFGNVKMLNRADGVKPIIQCLRKGGLLYLLPDMDYGKNDSVFVPFFAVQDTATIPSLSRFARLGKAKVVALYNRMTPEGYVAELTPAWENFPTDDHVADTARMNRELQAAIMTMVPQYYWVHKRFKTRPDGEPSLYSGK
;
A
#
# COMPACT_ATOMS: atom_id res chain seq x y z
N MET A 1 -0.10 30.97 9.55
CA MET A 1 0.27 29.54 9.61
C MET A 1 -0.45 28.83 8.47
N SER A 2 0.21 28.04 7.63
CA SER A 2 -0.46 27.34 6.52
C SER A 2 -1.45 26.29 7.07
N ALA A 3 -2.51 25.99 6.32
CA ALA A 3 -3.48 24.95 6.69
C ALA A 3 -2.78 23.60 6.97
N SER A 4 -1.74 23.29 6.20
CA SER A 4 -0.91 22.10 6.34
C SER A 4 -0.15 22.08 7.67
N LYS A 5 0.44 23.20 8.10
CA LYS A 5 1.10 23.29 9.43
C LYS A 5 0.11 23.12 10.57
N ILE A 6 -1.10 23.69 10.45
CA ILE A 6 -2.16 23.49 11.45
C ILE A 6 -2.53 22.00 11.52
N ALA A 7 -2.77 21.36 10.37
CA ALA A 7 -3.12 19.94 10.32
C ALA A 7 -2.02 19.05 10.91
N ILE A 8 -0.74 19.31 10.59
CA ILE A 8 0.41 18.60 11.16
C ILE A 8 0.48 18.81 12.68
N GLY A 9 0.27 20.04 13.16
CA GLY A 9 0.18 20.34 14.59
C GLY A 9 -0.92 19.56 15.29
N CYS A 10 -2.10 19.46 14.68
CA CYS A 10 -3.19 18.61 15.18
C CYS A 10 -2.80 17.14 15.25
N MET A 11 -2.09 16.61 14.24
CA MET A 11 -1.59 15.23 14.27
C MET A 11 -0.64 14.98 15.46
N HIS A 12 0.16 15.97 15.85
CA HIS A 12 1.03 15.85 17.02
C HIS A 12 0.23 15.76 18.34
N LEU A 13 -0.89 16.48 18.45
CA LEU A 13 -1.79 16.39 19.60
C LEU A 13 -2.53 15.04 19.63
N LEU A 14 -3.01 14.58 18.47
CA LEU A 14 -3.70 13.30 18.34
C LEU A 14 -2.82 12.11 18.73
N ALA A 15 -1.49 12.22 18.59
CA ALA A 15 -0.55 11.16 18.97
C ALA A 15 -0.59 10.80 20.46
N LYS A 16 -1.11 11.72 21.30
CA LYS A 16 -1.23 11.54 22.76
C LYS A 16 -2.52 10.83 23.17
N LEU A 17 -3.47 10.64 22.26
CA LEU A 17 -4.74 9.99 22.58
C LEU A 17 -4.57 8.47 22.72
N PRO A 18 -5.31 7.83 23.66
CA PRO A 18 -5.46 6.39 23.67
C PRO A 18 -5.96 5.86 22.32
N LEU A 19 -5.37 4.74 21.86
CA LEU A 19 -5.66 4.18 20.53
C LEU A 19 -7.15 3.92 20.27
N PRO A 20 -7.95 3.40 21.23
CA PRO A 20 -9.39 3.21 20.99
C PRO A 20 -10.14 4.52 20.72
N LEU A 21 -9.77 5.61 21.39
CA LEU A 21 -10.39 6.92 21.19
C LEU A 21 -10.03 7.49 19.82
N LEU A 22 -8.75 7.41 19.45
CA LEU A 22 -8.27 7.85 18.13
C LEU A 22 -8.95 7.07 17.00
N ARG A 23 -9.07 5.75 17.14
CA ARG A 23 -9.72 4.89 16.16
C ARG A 23 -11.23 5.02 16.15
N GLY A 24 -11.84 5.34 17.29
CA GLY A 24 -13.25 5.74 17.37
C GLY A 24 -13.52 7.01 16.58
N LEU A 25 -12.67 8.03 16.74
CA LEU A 25 -12.73 9.26 15.95
C LEU A 25 -12.55 8.96 14.45
N GLY A 26 -11.55 8.16 14.08
CA GLY A 26 -11.32 7.74 12.70
C GLY A 26 -12.53 7.05 12.07
N LYS A 27 -13.23 6.20 12.83
CA LYS A 27 -14.46 5.54 12.39
C LYS A 27 -15.59 6.54 12.12
N VAL A 28 -15.81 7.50 13.03
CA VAL A 28 -16.82 8.56 12.84
C VAL A 28 -16.49 9.41 11.62
N VAL A 29 -15.24 9.84 11.49
CA VAL A 29 -14.77 10.64 10.34
C VAL A 29 -14.92 9.85 9.04
N GLY A 30 -14.61 8.55 9.03
CA GLY A 30 -14.82 7.67 7.87
C GLY A 30 -16.28 7.55 7.45
N ARG A 31 -17.21 7.45 8.40
CA ARG A 31 -18.66 7.44 8.11
C ARG A 31 -19.12 8.75 7.48
N VAL A 32 -18.67 9.88 8.00
CA VAL A 32 -18.96 11.20 7.40
C VAL A 32 -18.36 11.29 6.01
N LEU A 33 -17.09 10.88 5.85
CA LEU A 33 -16.38 10.90 4.58
C LEU A 33 -17.09 10.04 3.52
N PHE A 34 -17.62 8.88 3.90
CA PHE A 34 -18.40 8.03 3.00
C PHE A 34 -19.63 8.75 2.44
N VAL A 35 -20.28 9.61 3.23
CA VAL A 35 -21.45 10.41 2.78
C VAL A 35 -21.02 11.57 1.88
N VAL A 36 -20.00 12.33 2.28
CA VAL A 36 -19.63 13.59 1.60
C VAL A 36 -18.71 13.39 0.38
N ALA A 37 -17.84 12.38 0.39
CA ALA A 37 -16.91 12.10 -0.71
C ALA A 37 -17.56 11.25 -1.82
N GLY A 38 -18.64 11.77 -2.41
CA GLY A 38 -19.51 11.05 -3.35
C GLY A 38 -18.76 10.42 -4.53
N GLN A 39 -17.75 11.09 -5.10
CA GLN A 39 -16.96 10.53 -6.20
C GLN A 39 -16.13 9.31 -5.76
N ARG A 40 -15.44 9.39 -4.61
CA ARG A 40 -14.64 8.28 -4.08
C ARG A 40 -15.53 7.11 -3.66
N ARG A 41 -16.70 7.40 -3.08
CA ARG A 41 -17.71 6.38 -2.75
C ARG A 41 -18.14 5.62 -3.99
N ARG A 42 -18.48 6.32 -5.08
CA ARG A 42 -18.88 5.68 -6.35
C ARG A 42 -17.79 4.78 -6.92
N ILE A 43 -16.52 5.21 -6.87
CA ILE A 43 -15.38 4.41 -7.33
C ILE A 43 -15.26 3.12 -6.50
N ALA A 44 -15.31 3.22 -5.17
CA ALA A 44 -15.20 2.06 -4.29
C ALA A 44 -16.34 1.06 -4.53
N LEU A 45 -17.60 1.53 -4.57
CA LEU A 45 -18.76 0.69 -4.84
C LEU A 45 -18.66 -0.01 -6.20
N ARG A 46 -18.21 0.71 -7.23
CA ARG A 46 -18.02 0.12 -8.56
C ARG A 46 -16.90 -0.92 -8.57
N ASN A 47 -15.82 -0.71 -7.84
CA ASN A 47 -14.78 -1.73 -7.71
C ASN A 47 -15.29 -2.99 -7.02
N PHE A 48 -16.05 -2.85 -5.92
CA PHE A 48 -16.66 -4.01 -5.27
C PHE A 48 -17.65 -4.75 -6.17
N GLU A 49 -18.45 -4.03 -6.95
CA GLU A 49 -19.33 -4.62 -7.95
C GLU A 49 -18.59 -5.42 -9.01
N LEU A 50 -17.50 -4.88 -9.54
CA LEU A 50 -16.69 -5.52 -10.58
C LEU A 50 -15.90 -6.71 -10.03
N CYS A 51 -15.36 -6.63 -8.82
CA CYS A 51 -14.59 -7.71 -8.23
C CYS A 51 -15.47 -8.84 -7.67
N PHE A 52 -16.64 -8.51 -7.13
CA PHE A 52 -17.49 -9.42 -6.38
C PHE A 52 -18.95 -9.38 -6.86
N PRO A 53 -19.22 -9.73 -8.13
CA PRO A 53 -20.57 -9.65 -8.71
C PRO A 53 -21.59 -10.51 -7.96
N ASP A 54 -21.16 -11.67 -7.46
CA ASP A 54 -22.00 -12.63 -6.74
C ASP A 54 -22.26 -12.25 -5.28
N VAL A 55 -21.56 -11.23 -4.76
CA VAL A 55 -21.77 -10.73 -3.40
C VAL A 55 -22.95 -9.76 -3.38
N PRO A 56 -23.93 -9.92 -2.46
CA PRO A 56 -25.07 -9.02 -2.35
C PRO A 56 -24.66 -7.55 -2.21
N GLU A 57 -25.42 -6.64 -2.83
CA GLU A 57 -25.15 -5.20 -2.80
C GLU A 57 -25.04 -4.65 -1.38
N VAL A 58 -25.86 -5.17 -0.45
CA VAL A 58 -25.81 -4.81 0.98
C VAL A 58 -24.43 -5.06 1.58
N GLN A 59 -23.83 -6.22 1.28
CA GLN A 59 -22.50 -6.56 1.77
C GLN A 59 -21.41 -5.73 1.09
N ARG A 60 -21.51 -5.50 -0.23
CA ARG A 60 -20.58 -4.61 -0.96
C ARG A 60 -20.62 -3.17 -0.40
N LYS A 61 -21.80 -2.65 -0.07
CA LYS A 61 -21.97 -1.35 0.61
C LYS A 61 -21.36 -1.35 2.02
N ALA A 62 -21.53 -2.42 2.77
CA ALA A 62 -20.94 -2.57 4.10
C ALA A 62 -19.40 -2.52 4.04
N TRP A 63 -18.79 -3.30 3.14
CA TRP A 63 -17.34 -3.24 2.90
C TRP A 63 -16.86 -1.88 2.43
N ALA A 64 -17.61 -1.22 1.54
CA ALA A 64 -17.25 0.14 1.09
C ALA A 64 -17.28 1.15 2.25
N LYS A 65 -18.26 1.07 3.14
CA LYS A 65 -18.31 1.92 4.33
C LYS A 65 -17.15 1.63 5.27
N GLU A 66 -16.89 0.36 5.57
CA GLU A 66 -15.77 -0.06 6.42
C GLU A 66 -14.42 0.37 5.83
N SER A 67 -14.26 0.31 4.50
CA SER A 67 -13.05 0.76 3.81
C SER A 67 -12.74 2.24 4.07
N PHE A 68 -13.77 3.10 4.12
CA PHE A 68 -13.61 4.51 4.48
C PHE A 68 -13.30 4.69 5.98
N GLU A 69 -13.91 3.87 6.85
CA GLU A 69 -13.58 3.85 8.29
C GLU A 69 -12.09 3.50 8.49
N VAL A 70 -11.61 2.43 7.85
CA VAL A 70 -10.20 1.98 7.90
C VAL A 70 -9.26 3.03 7.32
N PHE A 71 -9.59 3.64 6.17
CA PHE A 71 -8.78 4.72 5.60
C PHE A 71 -8.59 5.87 6.60
N CYS A 72 -9.67 6.32 7.24
CA CYS A 72 -9.58 7.41 8.21
C CYS A 72 -8.84 6.99 9.49
N GLN A 73 -9.05 5.78 9.99
CA GLN A 73 -8.32 5.25 11.15
C GLN A 73 -6.83 5.17 10.88
N THR A 74 -6.42 4.59 9.75
CA THR A 74 -5.00 4.48 9.35
C THR A 74 -4.39 5.86 9.08
N PHE A 75 -5.17 6.81 8.52
CA PHE A 75 -4.72 8.19 8.36
C PHE A 75 -4.45 8.86 9.71
N LEU A 76 -5.36 8.73 10.68
CA LEU A 76 -5.15 9.27 12.02
C LEU A 76 -4.05 8.53 12.79
N ASP A 77 -3.86 7.22 12.56
CA ASP A 77 -2.78 6.43 13.18
C ASP A 77 -1.38 6.94 12.79
N ARG A 78 -1.24 7.69 11.68
CA ARG A 78 0.01 8.43 11.35
C ARG A 78 0.44 9.36 12.48
N SER A 79 -0.48 9.83 13.32
CA SER A 79 -0.17 10.64 14.50
C SER A 79 0.82 9.92 15.42
N TRP A 80 0.48 8.73 15.92
CA TRP A 80 1.38 7.97 16.80
C TRP A 80 2.47 7.22 16.01
N LEU A 81 2.21 6.79 14.77
CA LEU A 81 3.22 6.14 13.93
C LEU A 81 4.40 7.08 13.62
N TRP A 82 4.17 8.39 13.48
CA TRP A 82 5.22 9.34 13.08
C TRP A 82 5.68 10.30 14.18
N PHE A 83 4.89 10.49 15.25
CA PHE A 83 5.28 11.32 16.40
C PHE A 83 5.50 10.54 17.70
N GLY A 84 5.01 9.30 17.82
CA GLY A 84 5.18 8.47 19.02
C GLY A 84 6.61 7.97 19.18
N SER A 85 7.00 7.54 20.39
CA SER A 85 8.32 6.94 20.64
C SER A 85 8.52 5.65 19.84
N GLU A 86 9.78 5.24 19.65
CA GLU A 86 10.08 3.94 19.02
C GLU A 86 9.46 2.78 19.79
N GLU A 87 9.52 2.81 21.12
CA GLU A 87 8.90 1.81 22.00
C GLU A 87 7.39 1.69 21.75
N LEU A 88 6.68 2.81 21.66
CA LEU A 88 5.25 2.81 21.34
C LEU A 88 4.99 2.17 19.97
N VAL A 89 5.76 2.55 18.95
CA VAL A 89 5.58 1.98 17.61
C VAL A 89 5.88 0.48 17.61
N ARG A 90 6.97 0.03 18.24
CA ARG A 90 7.31 -1.40 18.39
C ARG A 90 6.24 -2.17 19.17
N SER A 91 5.58 -1.55 20.14
CA SER A 91 4.49 -2.18 20.90
C SER A 91 3.26 -2.47 20.02
N ARG A 92 3.00 -1.62 19.01
CA ARG A 92 1.79 -1.65 18.17
C ARG A 92 2.01 -2.17 16.76
N VAL A 93 3.23 -2.17 16.24
CA VAL A 93 3.58 -2.62 14.90
C VAL A 93 4.42 -3.88 15.01
N LYS A 94 3.85 -5.01 14.64
CA LYS A 94 4.50 -6.33 14.73
C LYS A 94 4.85 -6.83 13.34
N LEU A 95 6.05 -7.37 13.20
CA LEU A 95 6.49 -8.10 12.01
C LEU A 95 6.46 -9.60 12.32
N VAL A 96 5.72 -10.38 11.54
CA VAL A 96 5.54 -11.82 11.73
C VAL A 96 5.76 -12.59 10.43
N GLY A 97 5.72 -13.92 10.48
CA GLY A 97 5.91 -14.79 9.31
C GLY A 97 7.40 -15.04 9.04
N ALA A 98 7.79 -15.05 7.76
CA ALA A 98 9.13 -15.40 7.30
C ALA A 98 10.16 -14.26 7.50
N THR A 99 10.31 -13.75 8.73
CA THR A 99 11.20 -12.61 9.03
C THR A 99 12.68 -12.87 8.75
N HIS A 100 13.09 -14.15 8.72
CA HIS A 100 14.44 -14.55 8.32
C HIS A 100 14.79 -14.12 6.89
N GLU A 101 13.80 -13.90 6.02
CA GLU A 101 14.01 -13.44 4.64
C GLU A 101 14.62 -12.04 4.54
N LEU A 102 14.53 -11.24 5.61
CA LEU A 102 15.11 -9.91 5.72
C LEU A 102 16.56 -9.91 6.20
N LYS A 103 17.12 -11.07 6.56
CA LYS A 103 18.52 -11.21 6.98
C LYS A 103 19.46 -11.32 5.77
N GLY A 104 20.76 -11.13 6.02
CA GLY A 104 21.80 -11.22 4.99
C GLY A 104 21.77 -10.05 4.01
N ASP A 105 22.33 -10.28 2.83
CA ASP A 105 22.58 -9.28 1.78
C ASP A 105 21.98 -9.68 0.43
N THR A 106 21.18 -10.75 0.38
CA THR A 106 20.49 -11.13 -0.86
C THR A 106 19.53 -10.01 -1.28
N PRO A 107 19.67 -9.39 -2.46
CA PRO A 107 18.76 -8.35 -2.92
C PRO A 107 17.30 -8.79 -2.78
N THR A 108 16.46 -7.97 -2.15
CA THR A 108 15.07 -8.37 -1.88
C THR A 108 14.11 -7.25 -2.29
N ILE A 109 13.06 -7.61 -3.03
CA ILE A 109 11.91 -6.76 -3.23
C ILE A 109 10.81 -7.22 -2.28
N VAL A 110 10.32 -6.30 -1.47
CA VAL A 110 9.13 -6.48 -0.67
C VAL A 110 7.93 -6.03 -1.50
N PHE A 111 7.16 -6.99 -2.00
CA PHE A 111 5.85 -6.76 -2.60
C PHE A 111 4.88 -6.33 -1.50
N ALA A 112 4.55 -5.04 -1.49
CA ALA A 112 3.70 -4.42 -0.48
C ALA A 112 2.52 -3.74 -1.19
N PRO A 113 1.45 -4.48 -1.53
CA PRO A 113 0.29 -3.88 -2.19
C PRO A 113 -0.35 -2.77 -1.34
N HIS A 114 -1.15 -1.91 -1.98
CA HIS A 114 -1.76 -0.73 -1.36
C HIS A 114 -2.91 -1.09 -0.41
N PHE A 115 -2.60 -1.76 0.70
CA PHE A 115 -3.45 -1.76 1.89
C PHE A 115 -3.31 -0.41 2.61
N TYR A 116 -4.37 0.09 3.23
CA TYR A 116 -4.35 1.40 3.90
C TYR A 116 -3.29 1.50 5.02
N SER A 117 -2.94 0.36 5.60
CA SER A 117 -1.88 0.15 6.62
C SER A 117 -0.45 0.22 6.07
N MET A 118 -0.23 0.51 4.78
CA MET A 118 1.08 0.47 4.13
C MET A 118 2.18 1.30 4.82
N ASP A 119 1.85 2.42 5.48
CA ASP A 119 2.87 3.20 6.20
C ASP A 119 3.31 2.49 7.49
N ALA A 120 2.42 1.74 8.16
CA ALA A 120 2.79 0.91 9.30
C ALA A 120 3.65 -0.29 8.86
N GLY A 121 3.29 -0.92 7.73
CA GLY A 121 4.09 -1.97 7.11
C GLY A 121 5.48 -1.52 6.69
N GLY A 122 5.55 -0.35 6.05
CA GLY A 122 6.81 0.29 5.66
C GLY A 122 7.72 0.56 6.86
N LEU A 123 7.17 0.93 8.03
CA LEU A 123 7.92 1.12 9.27
C LEU A 123 8.27 -0.21 9.98
N ALA A 124 7.49 -1.27 9.78
CA ALA A 124 7.79 -2.58 10.36
C ALA A 124 9.14 -3.14 9.88
N LEU A 125 9.56 -2.79 8.66
CA LEU A 125 10.82 -3.23 8.08
C LEU A 125 12.05 -2.58 8.74
N PRO A 126 12.27 -1.25 8.71
CA PRO A 126 13.44 -0.63 9.34
C PRO A 126 13.51 -0.84 10.86
N LEU A 127 12.38 -1.15 11.52
CA LEU A 127 12.38 -1.57 12.92
C LEU A 127 13.00 -2.97 13.15
N ASN A 128 13.06 -3.81 12.12
CA ASN A 128 13.43 -5.24 12.22
C ASN A 128 14.59 -5.65 11.30
N THR A 129 15.20 -4.71 10.57
CA THR A 129 16.40 -4.95 9.77
C THR A 129 17.20 -3.66 9.58
N GLU A 130 18.52 -3.79 9.55
CA GLU A 130 19.47 -2.69 9.34
C GLU A 130 19.82 -2.49 7.86
N ARG A 131 19.33 -3.38 6.99
CA ARG A 131 19.58 -3.30 5.54
C ARG A 131 19.06 -1.98 4.98
N GLU A 132 19.81 -1.42 4.04
CA GLU A 132 19.36 -0.22 3.32
C GLU A 132 18.01 -0.49 2.67
N PHE A 133 17.02 0.32 3.05
CA PHE A 133 15.65 0.18 2.64
C PHE A 133 15.29 1.33 1.70
N THR A 134 14.74 1.00 0.55
CA THR A 134 14.37 1.97 -0.48
C THR A 134 12.87 1.93 -0.73
N SER A 135 12.24 3.09 -0.79
CA SER A 135 10.84 3.24 -1.20
C SER A 135 10.72 4.33 -2.26
N ILE A 136 9.75 4.18 -3.16
CA ILE A 136 9.53 5.09 -4.28
C ILE A 136 8.42 6.08 -3.86
N PHE A 137 8.64 7.37 -4.11
CA PHE A 137 7.62 8.39 -3.89
C PHE A 137 7.45 9.32 -5.08
N ALA A 138 6.36 10.08 -5.06
CA ALA A 138 6.16 11.24 -5.93
C ALA A 138 6.03 12.47 -5.03
N THR A 139 6.67 13.57 -5.43
CA THR A 139 6.66 14.84 -4.68
C THR A 139 5.23 15.33 -4.48
N ASN A 140 4.88 15.63 -3.23
CA ASN A 140 3.64 16.33 -2.93
C ASN A 140 3.80 17.82 -3.32
N PRO A 141 2.82 18.43 -4.00
CA PRO A 141 2.89 19.85 -4.37
C PRO A 141 2.95 20.78 -3.16
N ASP A 142 2.46 20.35 -1.99
CA ASP A 142 2.63 21.08 -0.74
C ASP A 142 3.94 20.65 -0.05
N PRO A 143 4.94 21.54 0.07
CA PRO A 143 6.24 21.21 0.63
C PRO A 143 6.22 20.89 2.13
N ASP A 144 5.25 21.43 2.89
CA ASP A 144 5.10 21.09 4.31
C ASP A 144 4.57 19.66 4.47
N LEU A 145 3.61 19.26 3.62
CA LEU A 145 3.10 17.88 3.59
C LEU A 145 4.15 16.92 3.04
N ASP A 146 4.88 17.27 1.98
CA ASP A 146 5.94 16.44 1.41
C ASP A 146 6.98 16.08 2.48
N ARG A 147 7.49 17.10 3.18
CA ARG A 147 8.43 16.92 4.29
C ARG A 147 7.84 16.10 5.44
N TRP A 148 6.57 16.30 5.78
CA TRP A 148 5.90 15.49 6.81
C TRP A 148 5.83 14.00 6.42
N PHE A 149 5.48 13.69 5.18
CA PHE A 149 5.49 12.32 4.66
C PHE A 149 6.90 11.71 4.65
N MET A 150 7.91 12.45 4.20
CA MET A 150 9.30 11.96 4.16
C MET A 150 9.81 11.67 5.58
N ASN A 151 9.67 12.62 6.50
CA ASN A 151 10.08 12.44 7.90
C ASN A 151 9.39 11.25 8.57
N GLY A 152 8.09 11.07 8.31
CA GLY A 152 7.31 9.95 8.85
C GLY A 152 7.74 8.59 8.31
N ARG A 153 8.04 8.51 7.00
CA ARG A 153 8.45 7.26 6.32
C ARG A 153 9.90 6.88 6.56
N GLN A 154 10.75 7.83 6.92
CA GLN A 154 12.19 7.62 7.15
C GLN A 154 12.57 7.32 8.61
N ARG A 155 11.59 7.01 9.47
CA ARG A 155 11.87 6.71 10.89
C ARG A 155 12.57 5.34 11.06
N PHE A 156 13.37 5.26 12.13
CA PHE A 156 13.94 4.04 12.75
C PHE A 156 15.03 3.27 12.01
N GLY A 157 15.41 3.64 10.79
CA GLY A 157 16.47 2.92 10.07
C GLY A 157 17.01 3.66 8.85
N ASN A 158 17.84 2.97 8.06
CA ASN A 158 18.44 3.51 6.85
C ASN A 158 17.44 3.48 5.68
N VAL A 159 16.49 4.43 5.69
CA VAL A 159 15.44 4.55 4.68
C VAL A 159 15.77 5.63 3.65
N LYS A 160 15.89 5.23 2.39
CA LYS A 160 16.02 6.11 1.23
C LYS A 160 14.70 6.24 0.49
N MET A 161 14.19 7.47 0.43
CA MET A 161 13.04 7.83 -0.38
C MET A 161 13.55 8.29 -1.75
N LEU A 162 13.27 7.51 -2.79
CA LEU A 162 13.67 7.83 -4.17
C LEU A 162 12.49 8.39 -4.94
N ASN A 163 12.70 9.54 -5.58
CA ASN A 163 11.65 10.14 -6.37
C ASN A 163 11.47 9.32 -7.65
N ARG A 164 10.23 9.03 -8.03
CA ARG A 164 9.91 8.38 -9.29
C ARG A 164 10.53 9.12 -10.48
N ALA A 165 10.63 10.44 -10.41
CA ALA A 165 11.22 11.28 -11.45
C ALA A 165 12.73 11.02 -11.68
N ASP A 166 13.44 10.49 -10.67
CA ASP A 166 14.88 10.20 -10.74
C ASP A 166 15.19 8.92 -11.55
N GLY A 167 14.14 8.23 -12.01
CA GLY A 167 14.23 7.01 -12.81
C GLY A 167 14.62 5.78 -11.99
N VAL A 168 14.82 4.66 -12.70
CA VAL A 168 14.96 3.35 -12.07
C VAL A 168 16.40 3.02 -11.63
N LYS A 169 17.40 3.75 -12.13
CA LYS A 169 18.82 3.41 -11.92
C LYS A 169 19.23 3.39 -10.44
N PRO A 170 18.88 4.39 -9.60
CA PRO A 170 19.28 4.38 -8.19
C PRO A 170 18.62 3.22 -7.42
N ILE A 171 17.37 2.86 -7.78
CA ILE A 171 16.66 1.71 -7.18
C ILE A 171 17.42 0.40 -7.47
N ILE A 172 17.81 0.18 -8.72
CA ILE A 172 18.56 -1.03 -9.12
C ILE A 172 19.94 -1.07 -8.45
N GLN A 173 20.61 0.07 -8.31
CA GLN A 173 21.89 0.14 -7.62
C GLN A 173 21.77 -0.23 -6.13
N CYS A 174 20.71 0.22 -5.45
CA CYS A 174 20.45 -0.17 -4.07
C CYS A 174 20.18 -1.68 -3.95
N LEU A 175 19.30 -2.22 -4.80
CA LEU A 175 19.01 -3.65 -4.82
C LEU A 175 20.29 -4.48 -5.03
N ARG A 176 21.11 -4.16 -6.04
CA ARG A 176 22.34 -4.91 -6.33
C ARG A 176 23.41 -4.84 -5.23
N LYS A 177 23.30 -3.91 -4.28
CA LYS A 177 24.14 -3.84 -3.07
C LYS A 177 23.58 -4.65 -1.89
N GLY A 178 22.52 -5.42 -2.12
CA GLY A 178 21.84 -6.18 -1.08
C GLY A 178 20.78 -5.39 -0.31
N GLY A 179 20.34 -4.26 -0.84
CA GLY A 179 19.25 -3.47 -0.26
C GLY A 179 17.87 -4.12 -0.39
N LEU A 180 16.90 -3.49 0.28
CA LEU A 180 15.48 -3.79 0.19
C LEU A 180 14.76 -2.76 -0.68
N LEU A 181 13.85 -3.19 -1.53
CA LEU A 181 12.90 -2.31 -2.22
C LEU A 181 11.48 -2.57 -1.73
N TYR A 182 10.84 -1.57 -1.13
CA TYR A 182 9.40 -1.57 -0.85
C TYR A 182 8.63 -1.15 -2.08
N LEU A 183 8.00 -2.10 -2.74
CA LEU A 183 7.34 -1.88 -4.01
C LEU A 183 5.83 -2.10 -3.88
N LEU A 184 5.06 -1.13 -4.36
CA LEU A 184 3.60 -1.21 -4.44
C LEU A 184 3.16 -1.27 -5.93
N PRO A 185 3.17 -2.45 -6.57
CA PRO A 185 3.03 -2.63 -8.02
C PRO A 185 1.59 -2.88 -8.51
N ASP A 186 0.59 -2.74 -7.64
CA ASP A 186 -0.81 -3.11 -7.86
C ASP A 186 -1.68 -2.00 -8.47
N MET A 187 -1.07 -1.12 -9.28
CA MET A 187 -1.70 0.08 -9.81
C MET A 187 -1.79 0.11 -11.33
N ASP A 188 -2.75 0.90 -11.83
CA ASP A 188 -2.97 1.18 -13.25
C ASP A 188 -2.20 2.44 -13.69
N TYR A 189 -1.20 2.24 -14.56
CA TYR A 189 -0.31 3.28 -15.10
C TYR A 189 -0.64 3.64 -16.55
N GLY A 190 -1.79 3.21 -17.07
CA GLY A 190 -2.17 3.43 -18.46
C GLY A 190 -1.68 2.32 -19.37
N LYS A 191 -2.14 2.38 -20.62
CA LYS A 191 -2.00 1.31 -21.60
C LYS A 191 -0.55 0.99 -21.97
N ASN A 192 0.32 2.01 -22.04
CA ASN A 192 1.69 1.84 -22.51
C ASN A 192 2.61 1.23 -21.45
N ASP A 193 2.26 1.36 -20.17
CA ASP A 193 3.10 0.94 -19.04
C ASP A 193 2.54 -0.30 -18.33
N SER A 194 1.43 -0.86 -18.81
CA SER A 194 0.69 -1.94 -18.14
C SER A 194 0.48 -3.13 -19.07
N VAL A 195 0.34 -4.31 -18.48
CA VAL A 195 -0.19 -5.51 -19.14
C VAL A 195 -1.61 -5.76 -18.67
N PHE A 196 -2.44 -6.37 -19.52
CA PHE A 196 -3.80 -6.79 -19.13
C PHE A 196 -3.74 -8.20 -18.57
N VAL A 197 -4.08 -8.34 -17.29
CA VAL A 197 -4.12 -9.63 -16.60
C VAL A 197 -5.35 -9.71 -15.68
N PRO A 198 -5.83 -10.92 -15.34
CA PRO A 198 -7.00 -11.07 -14.47
C PRO A 198 -6.81 -10.46 -13.08
N PHE A 199 -7.89 -9.87 -12.56
CA PHE A 199 -8.01 -9.43 -11.17
C PHE A 199 -9.47 -9.55 -10.72
N PHE A 200 -9.73 -10.50 -9.83
CA PHE A 200 -11.07 -10.97 -9.46
C PHE A 200 -11.90 -11.32 -10.69
N ALA A 201 -13.17 -10.91 -10.76
CA ALA A 201 -14.03 -11.20 -11.89
C ALA A 201 -13.71 -10.35 -13.15
N VAL A 202 -12.74 -9.44 -13.10
CA VAL A 202 -12.31 -8.64 -14.25
C VAL A 202 -11.12 -9.30 -14.94
N GLN A 203 -11.34 -9.82 -16.15
CA GLN A 203 -10.33 -10.55 -16.92
C GLN A 203 -9.17 -9.66 -17.40
N ASP A 204 -9.49 -8.44 -17.83
CA ASP A 204 -8.52 -7.50 -18.37
C ASP A 204 -8.31 -6.33 -17.43
N THR A 205 -7.35 -6.47 -16.49
CA THR A 205 -6.97 -5.39 -15.57
C THR A 205 -5.58 -4.88 -15.91
N ALA A 206 -5.49 -3.61 -16.33
CA ALA A 206 -4.22 -2.94 -16.56
C ALA A 206 -3.39 -2.90 -15.28
N THR A 207 -2.28 -3.63 -15.27
CA THR A 207 -1.38 -3.75 -14.12
C THR A 207 0.05 -3.54 -14.57
N ILE A 208 0.78 -2.69 -13.86
CA ILE A 208 2.19 -2.42 -14.16
C ILE A 208 3.05 -3.67 -13.86
N PRO A 209 3.87 -4.17 -14.81
CA PRO A 209 4.71 -5.36 -14.61
C PRO A 209 6.02 -5.03 -13.85
N SER A 210 5.99 -4.03 -12.96
CA SER A 210 7.18 -3.49 -12.31
C SER A 210 7.84 -4.48 -11.35
N LEU A 211 7.06 -5.35 -10.70
CA LEU A 211 7.59 -6.35 -9.76
C LEU A 211 8.55 -7.31 -10.46
N SER A 212 8.12 -7.94 -11.56
CA SER A 212 8.95 -8.83 -12.37
C SER A 212 10.18 -8.09 -12.94
N ARG A 213 9.97 -6.88 -13.47
CA ARG A 213 11.04 -6.06 -14.04
C ARG A 213 12.12 -5.70 -13.02
N PHE A 214 11.74 -5.20 -11.85
CA PHE A 214 12.69 -4.85 -10.79
C PHE A 214 13.39 -6.10 -10.25
N ALA A 215 12.67 -7.21 -10.07
CA ALA A 215 13.25 -8.46 -9.57
C ALA A 215 14.36 -8.96 -10.50
N ARG A 216 14.11 -8.95 -11.81
CA ARG A 216 15.08 -9.35 -12.83
C ARG A 216 16.29 -8.43 -12.88
N LEU A 217 16.06 -7.11 -12.98
CA LEU A 217 17.15 -6.12 -13.10
C LEU A 217 18.02 -6.05 -11.83
N GLY A 218 17.37 -6.17 -10.67
CA GLY A 218 18.01 -6.16 -9.35
C GLY A 218 18.61 -7.49 -8.93
N LYS A 219 18.36 -8.58 -9.67
CA LYS A 219 18.68 -9.97 -9.26
C LYS A 219 18.14 -10.27 -7.86
N ALA A 220 16.91 -9.84 -7.62
CA ALA A 220 16.30 -9.83 -6.30
C ALA A 220 15.26 -10.93 -6.16
N LYS A 221 15.27 -11.57 -4.99
CA LYS A 221 14.14 -12.40 -4.56
C LYS A 221 12.95 -11.51 -4.23
N VAL A 222 11.74 -12.05 -4.35
CA VAL A 222 10.50 -11.36 -3.98
C VAL A 222 9.93 -12.00 -2.74
N VAL A 223 9.57 -11.19 -1.75
CA VAL A 223 8.75 -11.58 -0.59
C VAL A 223 7.52 -10.69 -0.57
N ALA A 224 6.38 -11.20 -0.13
CA ALA A 224 5.21 -10.37 0.08
C ALA A 224 5.14 -9.88 1.53
N LEU A 225 4.66 -8.65 1.73
CA LEU A 225 4.34 -8.09 3.04
C LEU A 225 2.89 -7.63 3.06
N TYR A 226 2.05 -8.39 3.77
CA TYR A 226 0.64 -8.07 3.93
C TYR A 226 0.40 -7.40 5.27
N ASN A 227 -0.08 -6.16 5.23
CA ASN A 227 -0.22 -5.32 6.41
C ASN A 227 -1.69 -5.26 6.83
N ARG A 228 -1.98 -5.68 8.06
CA ARG A 228 -3.33 -5.71 8.62
C ARG A 228 -3.43 -4.79 9.83
N MET A 229 -4.46 -3.96 9.86
CA MET A 229 -4.88 -3.28 11.08
C MET A 229 -5.58 -4.27 12.03
N THR A 230 -5.10 -4.36 13.27
CA THR A 230 -5.71 -5.13 14.38
C THR A 230 -6.23 -4.15 15.43
N PRO A 231 -7.03 -4.54 16.44
CA PRO A 231 -7.48 -3.61 17.49
C PRO A 231 -6.33 -2.94 18.28
N GLU A 232 -5.19 -3.63 18.44
CA GLU A 232 -4.02 -3.17 19.20
C GLU A 232 -3.03 -2.37 18.36
N GLY A 233 -3.10 -2.45 17.03
CA GLY A 233 -2.16 -1.76 16.15
C GLY A 233 -2.17 -2.36 14.75
N TYR A 234 -1.03 -2.91 14.33
CA TYR A 234 -0.79 -3.49 13.03
C TYR A 234 0.05 -4.76 13.11
N VAL A 235 -0.30 -5.72 12.27
CA VAL A 235 0.53 -6.89 11.98
C VAL A 235 0.94 -6.83 10.52
N ALA A 236 2.25 -6.81 10.28
CA ALA A 236 2.89 -6.92 8.98
C ALA A 236 3.38 -8.36 8.83
N GLU A 237 2.78 -9.12 7.93
CA GLU A 237 3.08 -10.54 7.75
C GLU A 237 3.94 -10.73 6.50
N LEU A 238 5.15 -11.26 6.69
CA LEU A 238 6.05 -11.64 5.61
C LEU A 238 5.78 -13.07 5.14
N THR A 239 5.64 -13.25 3.84
CA THR A 239 5.68 -14.58 3.22
C THR A 239 7.12 -15.05 3.03
N PRO A 240 7.35 -16.37 2.91
CA PRO A 240 8.58 -16.87 2.29
C PRO A 240 8.82 -16.24 0.93
N ALA A 241 10.08 -16.29 0.47
CA ALA A 241 10.42 -15.86 -0.86
C ALA A 241 9.63 -16.63 -1.91
N TRP A 242 9.14 -15.92 -2.94
CA TRP A 242 8.41 -16.52 -4.04
C TRP A 242 9.34 -17.41 -4.84
N GLU A 243 9.05 -18.71 -4.84
CA GLU A 243 9.78 -19.67 -5.65
C GLU A 243 9.58 -19.38 -7.14
N ASN A 244 10.64 -19.60 -7.94
CA ASN A 244 10.60 -19.47 -9.40
C ASN A 244 10.05 -18.10 -9.87
N PHE A 245 10.45 -17.01 -9.24
CA PHE A 245 10.07 -15.65 -9.61
C PHE A 245 11.31 -14.73 -9.67
N PRO A 246 11.42 -13.83 -10.67
CA PRO A 246 10.55 -13.71 -11.84
C PRO A 246 10.82 -14.83 -12.86
N THR A 247 9.83 -15.13 -13.70
CA THR A 247 10.01 -15.99 -14.87
C THR A 247 10.44 -15.16 -16.08
N ASP A 248 10.63 -15.79 -17.23
CA ASP A 248 10.87 -15.08 -18.49
C ASP A 248 9.63 -14.36 -19.04
N ASP A 249 8.44 -14.69 -18.54
CA ASP A 249 7.16 -14.11 -18.93
C ASP A 249 6.63 -13.13 -17.89
N HIS A 250 6.85 -11.83 -18.14
CA HIS A 250 6.37 -10.75 -17.28
C HIS A 250 4.83 -10.65 -17.20
N VAL A 251 4.09 -11.16 -18.19
CA VAL A 251 2.62 -11.20 -18.16
C VAL A 251 2.17 -12.27 -17.17
N ALA A 252 2.75 -13.48 -17.28
CA ALA A 252 2.47 -14.57 -16.33
C ALA A 252 2.86 -14.21 -14.89
N ASP A 253 3.99 -13.53 -14.71
CA ASP A 253 4.43 -13.01 -13.41
C ASP A 253 3.44 -11.98 -12.83
N THR A 254 2.94 -11.06 -13.66
CA THR A 254 1.98 -10.04 -13.22
C THR A 254 0.62 -10.67 -12.89
N ALA A 255 0.21 -11.69 -13.64
CA ALA A 255 -0.99 -12.48 -13.32
C ALA A 255 -0.83 -13.25 -12.00
N ARG A 256 0.35 -13.83 -11.73
CA ARG A 256 0.66 -14.46 -10.42
C ARG A 256 0.56 -13.43 -9.31
N MET A 257 1.20 -12.28 -9.45
CA MET A 257 1.15 -11.20 -8.46
C MET A 257 -0.30 -10.80 -8.12
N ASN A 258 -1.17 -10.69 -9.13
CA ASN A 258 -2.59 -10.41 -8.90
C ASN A 258 -3.28 -11.53 -8.10
N ARG A 259 -2.99 -12.81 -8.38
CA ARG A 259 -3.55 -13.94 -7.61
C ARG A 259 -3.12 -13.90 -6.13
N GLU A 260 -1.85 -13.65 -5.87
CA GLU A 260 -1.32 -13.50 -4.50
C GLU A 260 -2.00 -12.32 -3.78
N LEU A 261 -2.18 -11.19 -4.50
CA LEU A 261 -2.90 -10.04 -3.98
C LEU A 261 -4.38 -10.36 -3.68
N GLN A 262 -5.07 -11.07 -4.56
CA GLN A 262 -6.46 -11.47 -4.34
C GLN A 262 -6.59 -12.31 -3.07
N ALA A 263 -5.71 -13.29 -2.88
CA ALA A 263 -5.69 -14.13 -1.67
C ALA A 263 -5.53 -13.26 -0.42
N ALA A 264 -4.58 -12.32 -0.42
CA ALA A 264 -4.40 -11.39 0.70
C ALA A 264 -5.63 -10.50 0.94
N ILE A 265 -6.23 -9.94 -0.11
CA ILE A 265 -7.44 -9.11 -0.03
C ILE A 265 -8.58 -9.90 0.60
N MET A 266 -8.78 -11.16 0.24
CA MET A 266 -9.88 -11.98 0.78
C MET A 266 -9.81 -12.16 2.29
N THR A 267 -8.63 -12.03 2.90
CA THR A 267 -8.48 -12.09 4.35
C THR A 267 -8.82 -10.77 5.06
N MET A 268 -8.91 -9.64 4.35
CA MET A 268 -9.13 -8.30 4.92
C MET A 268 -9.75 -7.36 3.89
N VAL A 269 -10.87 -7.77 3.28
CA VAL A 269 -11.45 -7.13 2.10
C VAL A 269 -11.53 -5.60 2.22
N PRO A 270 -12.07 -5.00 3.30
CA PRO A 270 -12.21 -3.54 3.38
C PRO A 270 -10.89 -2.76 3.51
N GLN A 271 -9.78 -3.42 3.87
CA GLN A 271 -8.51 -2.75 4.16
C GLN A 271 -7.67 -2.44 2.91
N TYR A 272 -8.06 -2.95 1.74
CA TYR A 272 -7.42 -2.64 0.46
C TYR A 272 -7.84 -1.25 -0.06
N TYR A 273 -6.98 -0.59 -0.85
CA TYR A 273 -7.20 0.76 -1.38
C TYR A 273 -8.26 0.80 -2.51
N TRP A 274 -9.53 0.58 -2.14
CA TRP A 274 -10.66 0.50 -3.07
C TRP A 274 -11.07 1.82 -3.72
N VAL A 275 -10.47 2.94 -3.33
CA VAL A 275 -10.80 4.27 -3.88
C VAL A 275 -9.96 4.65 -5.12
N HIS A 276 -9.09 3.76 -5.57
CA HIS A 276 -8.40 3.84 -6.87
C HIS A 276 -9.34 3.42 -8.00
N LYS A 277 -9.31 4.14 -9.14
CA LYS A 277 -9.96 3.66 -10.36
C LYS A 277 -9.12 2.51 -10.98
N ARG A 278 -9.12 1.33 -10.35
CA ARG A 278 -8.30 0.14 -10.71
C ARG A 278 -8.50 -0.36 -12.13
N PHE A 279 -9.68 -0.13 -12.70
CA PHE A 279 -10.08 -0.62 -14.03
C PHE A 279 -10.28 0.50 -15.05
N LYS A 280 -9.58 1.64 -14.89
CA LYS A 280 -9.79 2.84 -15.73
C LYS A 280 -9.25 2.64 -17.14
N THR A 281 -8.13 1.93 -17.26
CA THR A 281 -7.51 1.60 -18.55
C THR A 281 -8.10 0.28 -19.03
N ARG A 282 -8.58 0.28 -20.28
CA ARG A 282 -9.21 -0.87 -20.93
C ARG A 282 -8.44 -1.25 -22.21
N PRO A 283 -8.58 -2.49 -22.69
CA PRO A 283 -8.20 -2.87 -24.05
C PRO A 283 -8.81 -1.95 -25.11
N ASP A 284 -8.20 -1.93 -26.31
CA ASP A 284 -8.70 -1.08 -27.39
C ASP A 284 -10.12 -1.45 -27.80
N GLY A 285 -10.97 -0.45 -27.97
CA GLY A 285 -12.37 -0.62 -28.34
C GLY A 285 -13.31 -0.95 -27.17
N GLU A 286 -12.78 -1.21 -25.97
CA GLU A 286 -13.63 -1.50 -24.82
C GLU A 286 -14.11 -0.23 -24.08
N PRO A 287 -15.37 -0.22 -23.60
CA PRO A 287 -15.93 0.92 -22.89
C PRO A 287 -15.36 1.07 -21.48
N SER A 288 -15.36 2.31 -20.96
CA SER A 288 -15.01 2.59 -19.56
C SER A 288 -15.92 1.83 -18.58
N LEU A 289 -15.31 1.23 -17.56
CA LEU A 289 -16.03 0.58 -16.46
C LEU A 289 -16.46 1.55 -15.34
N TYR A 290 -16.10 2.83 -15.42
CA TYR A 290 -16.55 3.87 -14.49
C TYR A 290 -17.46 4.88 -15.19
N SER A 291 -18.53 5.29 -14.52
CA SER A 291 -19.42 6.36 -14.97
C SER A 291 -18.93 7.74 -14.49
N GLY A 292 -18.90 8.71 -15.41
CA GLY A 292 -18.50 10.10 -15.14
C GLY A 292 -16.98 10.35 -15.19
N LYS A 293 -16.60 11.60 -15.47
CA LYS A 293 -15.20 12.07 -15.37
C LYS A 293 -14.70 11.99 -13.91
#